data_AF-A0A956FL23-F1
#
_entry.id   AF-A0A956FL23-F1
#
_cell.length_a   1.000
_cell.length_b   1.000
_cell.length_c   1.000
_cell.angle_alpha   90.00
_cell.angle_beta   90.00
_cell.angle_gamma   90.00
#
_symmetry.space_group_name_H-M   'P 1'
#
loop_
_entity.id
_entity.type
_entity.pdbx_description
1 polymer ?
#
loop_
_entity_poly.entity_id
_entity_poly.type
_entity_poly.pdbx_seq_one_letter_code
_entity_poly.pdbx_strand_id
1 'polypeptide(L)'
;MSPGPHPLLHGYDVHGDLAQHYRFPELVLTALRGEAPTRAEGELYDAVLSFWCPIGAAHAPVHAVVLARTCGARDTSVLAVGAAPLAGQASQIIEDHEALLSWLSDPSAPFPEALRGPPQPEREAVRSFARRVEPTGIPVPALEHDPTLPAALLAGAWACGLRSRTQLAATIVSARYPLMLSAAVHEPEGAFRGYPIDLPHFDYHPPEDGESP
;
A
#
# COMPACT_ATOMS: atom_id res chain seq x y z
N MET A 1 9.55 14.49 26.61
CA MET A 1 8.12 14.67 26.94
C MET A 1 7.55 13.31 27.25
N SER A 2 7.06 13.08 28.46
CA SER A 2 6.29 11.87 28.76
C SER A 2 4.86 12.08 28.26
N PRO A 3 4.25 11.13 27.53
CA PRO A 3 2.84 11.24 27.17
C PRO A 3 2.00 11.43 28.45
N GLY A 4 1.00 12.32 28.40
CA GLY A 4 0.03 12.43 29.47
C GLY A 4 -0.77 11.12 29.65
N PRO A 5 -1.59 11.00 30.70
CA PRO A 5 -2.35 9.78 30.99
C PRO A 5 -3.35 9.38 29.89
N HIS A 6 -3.72 10.33 29.02
CA HIS A 6 -4.61 10.14 27.88
C HIS A 6 -3.84 10.43 26.59
N PRO A 7 -3.28 9.41 25.91
CA PRO A 7 -2.66 9.63 24.61
C PRO A 7 -3.72 10.12 23.62
N LEU A 8 -3.40 11.19 22.89
CA LEU A 8 -4.31 11.81 21.94
C LEU A 8 -3.85 11.52 20.50
N LEU A 9 -4.82 11.23 19.63
CA LEU A 9 -4.64 11.23 18.17
C LEU A 9 -5.57 12.29 17.61
N HIS A 10 -5.03 13.37 17.04
CA HIS A 10 -5.83 14.48 16.49
C HIS A 10 -6.91 15.02 17.45
N GLY A 11 -6.64 14.97 18.76
CA GLY A 11 -7.56 15.43 19.80
C GLY A 11 -8.51 14.36 20.36
N TYR A 12 -8.54 13.16 19.78
CA TYR A 12 -9.33 12.03 20.28
C TYR A 12 -8.55 11.22 21.32
N ASP A 13 -9.20 10.79 22.41
CA ASP A 13 -8.60 9.88 23.40
C ASP A 13 -8.45 8.48 22.79
N VAL A 14 -7.21 8.05 22.60
CA VAL A 14 -6.92 6.77 21.94
C VAL A 14 -7.44 5.59 22.76
N HIS A 15 -7.28 5.60 24.09
CA HIS A 15 -7.65 4.47 24.94
C HIS A 15 -9.10 4.56 25.41
N GLY A 16 -9.57 5.78 25.70
CA GLY A 16 -10.91 6.04 26.24
C GLY A 16 -12.02 6.03 25.18
N ASP A 17 -11.70 6.34 23.92
CA ASP A 17 -12.68 6.49 22.85
C ASP A 17 -12.32 5.61 21.65
N LEU A 18 -11.19 5.90 20.99
CA LEU A 18 -10.89 5.29 19.70
C LEU A 18 -10.77 3.76 19.77
N ALA A 19 -10.02 3.22 20.74
CA ALA A 19 -9.83 1.78 20.91
C ALA A 19 -11.12 1.02 21.29
N GLN A 20 -12.15 1.71 21.79
CA GLN A 20 -13.41 1.09 22.20
C GLN A 20 -14.44 1.08 21.07
N HIS A 21 -14.39 2.08 20.19
CA HIS A 21 -15.44 2.33 19.21
C HIS A 21 -15.02 2.13 17.75
N TYR A 22 -13.72 2.08 17.47
CA TYR A 22 -13.19 1.99 16.11
C TYR A 22 -12.30 0.76 15.92
N ARG A 23 -12.37 0.19 14.74
CA ARG A 23 -11.49 -0.90 14.29
C ARG A 23 -10.15 -0.34 13.85
N PHE A 24 -9.14 -1.21 13.78
CA PHE A 24 -7.80 -0.81 13.37
C PHE A 24 -7.74 -0.05 12.03
N PRO A 25 -8.41 -0.45 10.94
CA PRO A 25 -8.46 0.34 9.70
C PRO A 25 -9.00 1.76 9.91
N GLU A 26 -10.01 1.92 10.76
CA GLU A 26 -10.63 3.21 11.06
C GLU A 26 -9.69 4.11 11.89
N LEU A 27 -8.86 3.52 12.76
CA LEU A 27 -7.77 4.24 13.46
C LEU A 27 -6.72 4.75 12.47
N VAL A 28 -6.32 3.92 11.51
CA VAL A 28 -5.37 4.32 10.46
C VAL A 28 -5.96 5.45 9.61
N LEU A 29 -7.22 5.33 9.19
CA LEU A 29 -7.92 6.39 8.45
C LEU A 29 -8.02 7.69 9.25
N THR A 30 -8.36 7.60 10.54
CA THR A 30 -8.37 8.76 11.46
C THR A 30 -7.00 9.41 11.55
N ALA A 31 -5.93 8.62 11.69
CA ALA A 31 -4.57 9.13 11.76
C ALA A 31 -4.14 9.86 10.48
N LEU A 32 -4.57 9.38 9.31
CA LEU A 32 -4.24 9.97 8.02
C LEU A 32 -5.10 11.20 7.68
N ARG A 33 -6.36 11.19 8.08
CA ARG A 33 -7.34 12.22 7.72
C ARG A 33 -7.47 13.35 8.74
N GLY A 34 -7.20 13.07 10.02
CA GLY A 34 -7.43 14.01 11.12
C GLY A 34 -8.80 13.90 11.77
N GLU A 35 -9.72 13.14 11.19
CA GLU A 35 -11.13 13.06 11.61
C GLU A 35 -11.60 11.60 11.58
N ALA A 36 -12.42 11.23 12.57
CA ALA A 36 -12.94 9.88 12.70
C ALA A 36 -13.90 9.51 11.55
N PRO A 37 -13.85 8.27 11.02
CA PRO A 37 -14.72 7.83 9.94
C PRO A 37 -16.13 7.49 10.38
N THR A 38 -17.07 7.66 9.45
CA THR A 38 -18.36 6.98 9.53
C THR A 38 -18.16 5.48 9.36
N ARG A 39 -19.15 4.67 9.79
CA ARG A 39 -19.12 3.21 9.61
C ARG A 39 -18.96 2.80 8.13
N ALA A 40 -19.63 3.51 7.22
CA ALA A 40 -19.54 3.23 5.79
C ALA A 40 -18.13 3.51 5.23
N GLU A 41 -17.52 4.61 5.65
CA GLU A 41 -16.13 4.94 5.28
C GLU A 41 -15.14 3.91 5.84
N GLY A 42 -15.36 3.45 7.08
CA GLY A 42 -14.57 2.38 7.70
C GLY A 42 -14.65 1.06 6.94
N GLU A 43 -15.84 0.64 6.52
CA GLU A 43 -16.03 -0.56 5.68
C GLU A 43 -15.38 -0.43 4.30
N LEU A 44 -15.50 0.73 3.66
CA LEU A 44 -14.85 1.00 2.38
C LEU A 44 -13.32 0.94 2.53
N TYR A 45 -12.78 1.57 3.56
CA TYR A 45 -11.34 1.61 3.79
C TYR A 45 -10.77 0.23 4.17
N ASP A 46 -11.49 -0.56 4.96
CA ASP A 46 -11.15 -1.95 5.24
C ASP A 46 -11.04 -2.79 3.95
N ALA A 47 -11.99 -2.61 3.02
CA ALA A 47 -11.92 -3.26 1.71
C ALA A 47 -10.70 -2.77 0.91
N VAL A 48 -10.42 -1.47 0.90
CA VAL A 48 -9.24 -0.90 0.23
C VAL A 48 -7.95 -1.52 0.76
N LEU A 49 -7.76 -1.57 2.09
CA LEU A 49 -6.57 -2.18 2.70
C LEU A 49 -6.48 -3.67 2.36
N SER A 50 -7.59 -4.40 2.45
CA SER A 50 -7.63 -5.84 2.18
C SER A 50 -7.22 -6.18 0.74
N PHE A 51 -7.62 -5.37 -0.24
CA PHE A 51 -7.25 -5.58 -1.64
C PHE A 51 -5.87 -5.02 -2.01
N TRP A 52 -5.34 -4.06 -1.24
CA TRP A 52 -3.93 -3.65 -1.35
C TRP A 52 -2.95 -4.66 -0.74
N CYS A 53 -3.42 -5.42 0.25
CA CYS A 53 -2.64 -6.34 1.06
C CYS A 53 -1.76 -7.31 0.26
N PRO A 54 -2.24 -7.98 -0.83
CA PRO A 54 -1.44 -8.96 -1.55
C PRO A 54 -0.10 -8.38 -2.03
N ILE A 55 0.98 -9.01 -1.56
CA ILE A 55 2.37 -8.80 -1.95
C ILE A 55 3.07 -10.15 -1.85
N GLY A 56 4.09 -10.38 -2.69
CA GLY A 56 4.77 -11.67 -2.76
C GLY A 56 6.25 -11.54 -3.08
N ALA A 57 6.97 -12.65 -3.09
CA ALA A 57 8.43 -12.70 -3.22
C ALA A 57 9.01 -11.99 -4.45
N ALA A 58 8.22 -11.86 -5.53
CA ALA A 58 8.60 -11.10 -6.72
C ALA A 58 8.70 -9.57 -6.50
N HIS A 59 8.21 -9.06 -5.37
CA HIS A 59 8.26 -7.64 -5.06
C HIS A 59 9.53 -7.30 -4.28
N ALA A 60 10.21 -6.23 -4.71
CA ALA A 60 11.45 -5.75 -4.11
C ALA A 60 11.42 -5.64 -2.56
N PRO A 61 10.34 -5.14 -1.91
CA PRO A 61 10.32 -5.05 -0.46
C PRO A 61 10.34 -6.42 0.24
N VAL A 62 9.64 -7.42 -0.31
CA VAL A 62 9.62 -8.79 0.21
C VAL A 62 11.00 -9.42 0.05
N HIS A 63 11.61 -9.25 -1.12
CA HIS A 63 12.95 -9.74 -1.40
C HIS A 63 13.98 -9.12 -0.44
N ALA A 64 13.89 -7.83 -0.18
CA ALA A 64 14.80 -7.11 0.71
C ALA A 64 14.71 -7.61 2.17
N VAL A 65 13.50 -7.84 2.70
CA VAL A 65 13.35 -8.33 4.09
C VAL A 65 13.79 -9.78 4.24
N VAL A 66 13.51 -10.64 3.26
CA VAL A 66 13.97 -12.04 3.26
C VAL A 66 15.49 -12.07 3.20
N LEU A 67 16.12 -11.29 2.31
CA LEU A 67 17.57 -11.22 2.21
C LEU A 67 18.21 -10.71 3.51
N ALA A 68 17.66 -9.64 4.09
CA ALA A 68 18.13 -9.10 5.36
C ALA A 68 18.07 -10.18 6.47
N ARG A 69 16.97 -10.92 6.54
CA ARG A 69 16.80 -12.02 7.50
C ARG A 69 17.81 -13.14 7.27
N THR A 70 17.97 -13.59 6.03
CA THR A 70 18.95 -14.64 5.66
C THR A 70 20.37 -14.23 6.01
N CYS A 71 20.71 -12.95 5.86
CA CYS A 71 22.01 -12.38 6.27
C CYS A 71 22.18 -12.21 7.78
N GLY A 72 21.22 -12.62 8.61
CA GLY A 72 21.29 -12.51 10.07
C GLY A 72 21.10 -11.07 10.59
N ALA A 73 20.41 -10.21 9.84
CA ALA A 73 20.06 -8.89 10.33
C ALA A 73 19.13 -8.99 11.54
N ARG A 74 19.28 -8.05 12.48
CA ARG A 74 18.38 -7.92 13.63
C ARG A 74 16.97 -7.60 13.17
N ASP A 75 15.96 -7.99 13.94
CA ASP A 75 14.55 -7.78 13.59
C ASP A 75 14.22 -6.31 13.27
N THR A 76 14.75 -5.37 14.06
CA THR A 76 14.55 -3.93 13.79
C THR A 76 15.16 -3.47 12.48
N SER A 77 16.28 -4.08 12.06
CA SER A 77 16.90 -3.82 10.77
C SER A 77 16.09 -4.42 9.62
N VAL A 78 15.54 -5.63 9.80
CA VAL A 78 14.63 -6.26 8.81
C VAL A 78 13.40 -5.37 8.57
N LEU A 79 12.79 -4.86 9.64
CA LEU A 79 11.67 -3.91 9.57
C LEU A 79 12.03 -2.68 8.74
N ALA A 80 13.14 -2.02 9.06
CA ALA A 80 13.57 -0.80 8.39
C ALA A 80 13.94 -1.03 6.92
N VAL A 81 14.62 -2.15 6.61
CA VAL A 81 15.04 -2.50 5.24
C VAL A 81 13.84 -2.72 4.33
N GLY A 82 12.74 -3.30 4.83
CA GLY A 82 11.53 -3.46 4.04
C GLY A 82 10.73 -2.18 3.83
N ALA A 83 10.72 -1.30 4.82
CA ALA A 83 9.92 -0.08 4.80
C ALA A 83 10.31 0.88 3.64
N ALA A 84 11.60 1.08 3.42
CA ALA A 84 12.11 1.99 2.38
C ALA A 84 11.69 1.58 0.93
N PRO A 85 11.98 0.36 0.45
CA PRO A 85 11.54 -0.06 -0.88
C PRO A 85 10.01 -0.16 -0.97
N LEU A 86 9.29 -0.48 0.13
CA LEU A 86 7.83 -0.49 0.11
C LEU A 86 7.27 0.92 -0.09
N ALA A 87 7.85 1.91 0.57
CA ALA A 87 7.49 3.32 0.36
C ALA A 87 7.82 3.78 -1.06
N GLY A 88 8.99 3.40 -1.60
CA GLY A 88 9.36 3.69 -3.00
C GLY A 88 8.38 3.08 -4.00
N GLN A 89 7.99 1.82 -3.80
CA GLN A 89 6.99 1.16 -4.64
C GLN A 89 5.62 1.84 -4.54
N ALA A 90 5.19 2.24 -3.35
CA ALA A 90 3.93 2.96 -3.16
C ALA A 90 3.94 4.32 -3.89
N SER A 91 5.04 5.06 -3.80
CA SER A 91 5.23 6.32 -4.53
C SER A 91 5.19 6.10 -6.04
N GLN A 92 5.89 5.09 -6.57
CA GLN A 92 5.87 4.77 -8.00
C GLN A 92 4.45 4.47 -8.49
N ILE A 93 3.69 3.64 -7.76
CA ILE A 93 2.29 3.36 -8.08
C ILE A 93 1.49 4.67 -8.17
N ILE A 94 1.69 5.60 -7.25
CA ILE A 94 0.96 6.88 -7.24
C ILE A 94 1.39 7.79 -8.40
N GLU A 95 2.67 7.77 -8.77
CA GLU A 95 3.20 8.48 -9.94
C GLU A 95 2.61 7.92 -11.24
N ASP A 96 2.59 6.60 -11.40
CA ASP A 96 2.00 5.92 -12.56
C ASP A 96 0.49 6.21 -12.70
N HIS A 97 -0.17 6.65 -11.63
CA HIS A 97 -1.60 6.95 -11.57
C HIS A 97 -1.90 8.45 -11.44
N GLU A 98 -0.97 9.35 -11.75
CA GLU A 98 -1.19 10.80 -11.67
C GLU A 98 -2.38 11.28 -12.51
N ALA A 99 -2.59 10.69 -13.70
CA ALA A 99 -3.74 10.98 -14.56
C ALA A 99 -5.08 10.62 -13.88
N LEU A 100 -5.13 9.54 -13.10
CA LEU A 100 -6.32 9.17 -12.32
C LEU A 100 -6.58 10.18 -11.21
N LEU A 101 -5.55 10.60 -10.47
CA LEU A 101 -5.71 11.54 -9.36
C LEU A 101 -6.20 12.90 -9.86
N SER A 102 -5.73 13.31 -11.05
CA SER A 102 -6.23 14.49 -11.74
C SER A 102 -7.71 14.34 -12.10
N TRP A 103 -8.09 13.20 -12.67
CA TRP A 103 -9.49 12.88 -12.99
C TRP A 103 -10.40 12.78 -11.75
N LEU A 104 -9.93 12.21 -10.63
CA LEU A 104 -10.70 12.14 -9.38
C LEU A 104 -10.95 13.52 -8.75
N SER A 105 -10.12 14.51 -9.07
CA SER A 105 -10.29 15.90 -8.64
C SER A 105 -11.27 16.65 -9.55
N ASP A 106 -11.33 16.30 -10.83
CA ASP A 106 -12.26 16.84 -11.82
C ASP A 106 -12.74 15.74 -12.79
N PRO A 107 -13.84 15.04 -12.47
CA PRO A 107 -14.33 13.91 -13.26
C PRO A 107 -15.09 14.35 -14.52
N SER A 108 -15.04 15.64 -14.90
CA SER A 108 -15.64 16.11 -16.16
C SER A 108 -14.84 15.68 -17.40
N ALA A 109 -13.55 15.37 -17.22
CA ALA A 109 -12.68 14.86 -18.27
C ALA A 109 -12.91 13.36 -18.56
N PRO A 110 -12.54 12.87 -19.75
CA PRO A 110 -12.54 11.44 -20.04
C PRO A 110 -11.63 10.66 -19.07
N PHE A 111 -12.11 9.53 -18.56
CA PHE A 111 -11.29 8.66 -17.70
C PHE A 111 -10.08 8.09 -18.49
N PRO A 112 -8.86 8.07 -17.91
CA PRO A 112 -7.62 7.70 -18.62
C PRO A 112 -7.67 6.32 -19.27
N GLU A 113 -7.38 6.25 -20.56
CA GLU A 113 -7.48 5.01 -21.35
C GLU A 113 -6.52 3.91 -20.87
N ALA A 114 -5.29 4.29 -20.49
CA ALA A 114 -4.27 3.36 -20.00
C ALA A 114 -4.67 2.62 -18.70
N LEU A 115 -5.70 3.11 -18.00
CA LEU A 115 -6.19 2.53 -16.75
C LEU A 115 -7.47 1.73 -16.94
N ARG A 116 -7.90 1.47 -18.18
CA ARG A 116 -9.12 0.70 -18.51
C ARG A 116 -8.78 -0.71 -18.98
N GLY A 117 -9.75 -1.60 -18.84
CA GLY A 117 -9.77 -2.89 -19.50
C GLY A 117 -8.63 -3.82 -19.08
N PRO A 118 -8.43 -4.07 -17.78
CA PRO A 118 -7.35 -4.93 -17.32
C PRO A 118 -7.51 -6.38 -17.82
N PRO A 119 -6.43 -7.18 -17.76
CA PRO A 119 -6.50 -8.61 -18.01
C PRO A 119 -7.54 -9.32 -17.13
N GLN A 120 -8.03 -10.49 -17.58
CA GLN A 120 -9.14 -11.21 -16.95
C GLN A 120 -8.95 -11.48 -15.44
N PRO A 121 -7.78 -11.94 -14.94
CA PRO A 121 -7.60 -12.20 -13.50
C PRO A 121 -7.76 -10.93 -12.65
N GLU A 122 -7.25 -9.79 -13.14
CA GLU A 122 -7.34 -8.52 -12.45
C GLU A 122 -8.78 -7.97 -12.48
N ARG A 123 -9.49 -8.16 -13.59
CA ARG A 123 -10.91 -7.81 -13.71
C ARG A 123 -11.78 -8.54 -12.68
N GLU A 124 -11.46 -9.79 -12.36
CA GLU A 124 -12.15 -10.55 -11.31
C GLU A 124 -11.89 -10.00 -9.92
N ALA A 125 -10.66 -9.53 -9.66
CA ALA A 125 -10.34 -8.83 -8.42
C ALA A 125 -11.12 -7.51 -8.30
N VAL A 126 -11.18 -6.71 -9.37
CA VAL A 126 -11.97 -5.46 -9.42
C VAL A 126 -13.45 -5.72 -9.16
N ARG A 127 -14.04 -6.75 -9.80
CA ARG A 127 -15.44 -7.15 -9.53
C ARG A 127 -15.65 -7.59 -8.09
N SER A 128 -14.68 -8.28 -7.50
CA SER A 128 -14.75 -8.71 -6.10
C SER A 128 -14.68 -7.52 -5.15
N PHE A 129 -13.81 -6.55 -5.44
CA PHE A 129 -13.74 -5.29 -4.72
C PHE A 129 -15.06 -4.51 -4.85
N ALA A 130 -15.59 -4.34 -6.05
CA ALA A 130 -16.87 -3.66 -6.30
C ALA A 130 -18.03 -4.28 -5.49
N ARG A 131 -18.16 -5.61 -5.50
CA ARG A 131 -19.17 -6.31 -4.67
C ARG A 131 -18.96 -6.11 -3.17
N ARG A 132 -17.72 -6.03 -2.70
CA ARG A 132 -17.41 -5.81 -1.28
C ARG A 132 -17.79 -4.41 -0.82
N VAL A 133 -17.65 -3.41 -1.69
CA VAL A 133 -17.89 -1.99 -1.35
C VAL A 133 -19.30 -1.50 -1.68
N GLU A 134 -20.04 -2.20 -2.54
CA GLU A 134 -21.44 -1.86 -2.88
C GLU A 134 -22.33 -1.63 -1.64
N PRO A 135 -22.31 -2.48 -0.57
CA PRO A 135 -23.15 -2.26 0.61
C PRO A 135 -22.80 -1.01 1.43
N THR A 136 -21.64 -0.37 1.19
CA THR A 136 -21.26 0.86 1.88
C THR A 136 -22.08 2.07 1.42
N GLY A 137 -22.66 2.01 0.22
CA GLY A 137 -23.38 3.12 -0.40
C GLY A 137 -22.50 4.32 -0.78
N ILE A 138 -21.18 4.24 -0.59
CA ILE A 138 -20.24 5.30 -0.97
C ILE A 138 -19.88 5.11 -2.45
N PRO A 139 -20.09 6.13 -3.30
CA PRO A 139 -19.76 6.03 -4.71
C PRO A 139 -18.23 5.97 -4.91
N VAL A 140 -17.79 5.05 -5.76
CA VAL A 140 -16.41 4.96 -6.25
C VAL A 140 -16.46 5.10 -7.78
N PRO A 141 -16.48 6.34 -8.31
CA PRO A 141 -16.80 6.61 -9.72
C PRO A 141 -15.93 5.85 -10.73
N ALA A 142 -14.66 5.61 -10.40
CA ALA A 142 -13.74 4.87 -11.27
C ALA A 142 -14.25 3.45 -11.62
N LEU A 143 -15.06 2.81 -10.77
CA LEU A 143 -15.59 1.46 -11.01
C LEU A 143 -16.52 1.38 -12.23
N GLU A 144 -17.13 2.49 -12.64
CA GLU A 144 -17.98 2.57 -13.83
C GLU A 144 -17.19 2.47 -15.14
N HIS A 145 -15.85 2.50 -15.07
CA HIS A 145 -14.97 2.61 -16.23
C HIS A 145 -14.14 1.35 -16.52
N ASP A 146 -14.45 0.22 -15.87
CA ASP A 146 -13.68 -1.04 -15.96
C ASP A 146 -12.19 -0.80 -15.65
N PRO A 147 -11.86 -0.24 -14.47
CA PRO A 147 -10.51 0.23 -14.17
C PRO A 147 -9.55 -0.93 -13.87
N THR A 148 -8.24 -0.66 -13.92
CA THR A 148 -7.24 -1.52 -13.27
C THR A 148 -7.48 -1.60 -11.76
N LEU A 149 -7.00 -2.66 -11.11
CA LEU A 149 -7.15 -2.84 -9.67
C LEU A 149 -6.49 -1.69 -8.88
N PRO A 150 -5.23 -1.29 -9.12
CA PRO A 150 -4.65 -0.12 -8.46
C PRO A 150 -5.50 1.15 -8.63
N ALA A 151 -6.06 1.40 -9.81
CA ALA A 151 -6.93 2.55 -10.05
C ALA A 151 -8.23 2.48 -9.23
N ALA A 152 -8.88 1.30 -9.15
CA ALA A 152 -10.06 1.09 -8.32
C ALA A 152 -9.76 1.34 -6.82
N LEU A 153 -8.62 0.86 -6.32
CA LEU A 153 -8.26 1.00 -4.91
C LEU A 153 -7.85 2.42 -4.54
N LEU A 154 -7.14 3.13 -5.43
CA LEU A 154 -6.85 4.56 -5.26
C LEU A 154 -8.13 5.39 -5.26
N ALA A 155 -9.08 5.09 -6.15
CA ALA A 155 -10.39 5.75 -6.17
C ALA A 155 -11.20 5.45 -4.89
N GLY A 156 -11.13 4.23 -4.36
CA GLY A 156 -11.73 3.87 -3.07
C GLY A 156 -11.12 4.65 -1.91
N ALA A 157 -9.78 4.73 -1.83
CA ALA A 157 -9.06 5.55 -0.85
C ALA A 157 -9.43 7.04 -0.97
N TRP A 158 -9.60 7.54 -2.18
CA TRP A 158 -10.09 8.90 -2.45
C TRP A 158 -11.53 9.08 -1.97
N ALA A 159 -12.42 8.11 -2.18
CA ALA A 159 -13.78 8.18 -1.65
C ALA A 159 -13.81 8.22 -0.09
N CYS A 160 -12.79 7.68 0.59
CA CYS A 160 -12.61 7.83 2.05
C CYS A 160 -12.03 9.19 2.51
N GLY A 161 -11.81 10.14 1.59
CA GLY A 161 -11.30 11.48 1.93
C GLY A 161 -9.77 11.63 1.89
N LEU A 162 -9.02 10.61 1.45
CA LEU A 162 -7.57 10.73 1.27
C LEU A 162 -7.26 11.50 -0.02
N ARG A 163 -6.53 12.61 0.08
CA ARG A 163 -6.32 13.56 -1.04
C ARG A 163 -4.85 13.76 -1.40
N SER A 164 -3.94 13.58 -0.45
CA SER A 164 -2.50 13.79 -0.70
C SER A 164 -1.81 12.51 -1.15
N ARG A 165 -0.75 12.66 -1.95
CA ARG A 165 0.14 11.54 -2.34
C ARG A 165 0.65 10.80 -1.11
N THR A 166 1.02 11.53 -0.05
CA THR A 166 1.49 10.94 1.21
C THR A 166 0.43 10.07 1.90
N GLN A 167 -0.83 10.52 1.95
CA GLN A 167 -1.94 9.74 2.53
C GLN A 167 -2.20 8.44 1.75
N LEU A 168 -2.17 8.53 0.42
CA LEU A 168 -2.34 7.37 -0.45
C LEU A 168 -1.17 6.39 -0.31
N ALA A 169 0.07 6.89 -0.27
CA ALA A 169 1.26 6.06 -0.10
C ALA A 169 1.23 5.35 1.26
N ALA A 170 0.89 6.08 2.33
CA ALA A 170 0.75 5.52 3.66
C ALA A 170 -0.33 4.43 3.73
N THR A 171 -1.41 4.54 2.94
CA THR A 171 -2.44 3.49 2.85
C THR A 171 -1.87 2.21 2.22
N ILE A 172 -1.15 2.32 1.10
CA ILE A 172 -0.52 1.16 0.44
C ILE A 172 0.51 0.50 1.37
N VAL A 173 1.36 1.30 2.00
CA VAL A 173 2.37 0.84 2.96
C VAL A 173 1.68 0.11 4.12
N SER A 174 0.66 0.72 4.75
CA SER A 174 -0.04 0.13 5.89
C SER A 174 -0.72 -1.20 5.55
N ALA A 175 -1.26 -1.33 4.33
CA ALA A 175 -1.87 -2.57 3.86
C ALA A 175 -0.86 -3.70 3.65
N ARG A 176 0.30 -3.40 3.05
CA ARG A 176 1.28 -4.40 2.60
C ARG A 176 2.34 -4.75 3.62
N TYR A 177 2.64 -3.84 4.55
CA TYR A 177 3.73 -4.00 5.51
C TYR A 177 3.61 -5.29 6.35
N PRO A 178 2.44 -5.68 6.89
CA PRO A 178 2.32 -6.93 7.63
C PRO A 178 2.66 -8.18 6.80
N LEU A 179 2.17 -8.26 5.55
CA LEU A 179 2.46 -9.42 4.69
C LEU A 179 3.90 -9.44 4.21
N MET A 180 4.49 -8.29 3.93
CA MET A 180 5.92 -8.21 3.64
C MET A 180 6.74 -8.80 4.78
N LEU A 181 6.46 -8.42 6.03
CA LEU A 181 7.16 -8.95 7.20
C LEU A 181 6.89 -10.43 7.45
N SER A 182 5.67 -10.89 7.14
CA SER A 182 5.33 -12.31 7.27
C SER A 182 6.27 -13.20 6.46
N ALA A 183 6.77 -12.74 5.32
CA ALA A 183 7.77 -13.49 4.54
C ALA A 183 9.09 -13.66 5.32
N ALA A 184 9.57 -12.62 6.00
CA ALA A 184 10.79 -12.71 6.80
C ALA A 184 10.63 -13.53 8.09
N VAL A 185 9.45 -13.53 8.71
CA VAL A 185 9.19 -14.28 9.96
C VAL A 185 9.34 -15.79 9.76
N HIS A 186 9.04 -16.30 8.56
CA HIS A 186 9.13 -17.73 8.25
C HIS A 186 10.49 -18.14 7.70
N GLU A 187 11.42 -17.20 7.53
CA GLU A 187 12.75 -17.47 6.97
C GLU A 187 13.80 -17.65 8.08
N PRO A 188 14.50 -18.80 8.12
CA PRO A 188 15.55 -19.02 9.10
C PRO A 188 16.75 -18.11 8.84
N GLU A 189 17.38 -17.65 9.91
CA GLU A 189 18.68 -16.96 9.81
C GLU A 189 19.73 -17.91 9.19
N GLY A 190 20.51 -17.39 8.24
CA GLY A 190 21.57 -18.18 7.58
C GLY A 190 21.07 -19.21 6.56
N ALA A 191 19.78 -19.21 6.18
CA ALA A 191 19.18 -20.15 5.24
C ALA A 191 19.55 -19.90 3.75
N PHE A 192 20.80 -19.55 3.45
CA PHE A 192 21.26 -19.21 2.08
C PHE A 192 21.01 -20.31 1.04
N ARG A 193 20.94 -21.58 1.45
CA ARG A 193 20.72 -22.71 0.53
C ARG A 193 19.31 -22.74 -0.07
N GLY A 194 18.33 -22.14 0.60
CA GLY A 194 16.95 -22.06 0.11
C GLY A 194 16.63 -20.74 -0.60
N TYR A 195 17.55 -19.78 -0.56
CA TYR A 195 17.33 -18.48 -1.16
C TYR A 195 17.47 -18.57 -2.69
N PRO A 196 16.46 -18.16 -3.47
CA PRO A 196 16.52 -18.21 -4.92
C PRO A 196 17.52 -17.18 -5.43
N ILE A 197 18.77 -17.61 -5.64
CA ILE A 197 19.78 -16.88 -6.40
C ILE A 197 19.58 -17.22 -7.88
N ASP A 198 18.39 -16.93 -8.43
CA ASP A 198 18.25 -16.72 -9.87
C ASP A 198 18.45 -15.22 -10.10
N LEU A 199 19.72 -14.82 -10.05
CA LEU A 199 20.10 -13.47 -10.42
C LEU A 199 19.80 -13.28 -11.91
N PRO A 200 19.18 -12.15 -12.31
CA PRO A 200 19.08 -11.82 -13.72
C PRO A 200 20.48 -11.82 -14.35
N HIS A 201 20.56 -12.11 -15.65
CA HIS A 201 21.83 -12.03 -16.37
C HIS A 201 22.36 -10.60 -16.25
N PHE A 202 23.53 -10.43 -15.62
CA PHE A 202 24.20 -9.14 -15.52
C PHE A 202 25.21 -9.05 -16.65
N ASP A 203 25.00 -8.11 -17.57
CA ASP A 203 26.00 -7.76 -18.57
C ASP A 203 26.90 -6.67 -17.98
N TYR A 204 28.14 -7.07 -17.66
CA TYR A 204 29.14 -6.13 -17.18
C TYR A 204 29.68 -5.31 -18.35
N HIS A 205 29.39 -4.01 -18.36
CA HIS A 205 30.05 -3.06 -19.25
C HIS A 205 31.27 -2.50 -18.53
N PRO A 206 32.50 -2.93 -18.88
CA PRO A 206 33.69 -2.30 -18.34
C PRO A 206 33.67 -0.80 -18.70
N PRO A 207 34.19 0.09 -17.82
CA PRO A 207 34.36 1.49 -18.18
C PRO A 207 35.21 1.56 -19.45
N GLU A 208 34.79 2.40 -20.41
CA GLU A 208 35.54 2.61 -21.64
C GLU A 208 36.95 3.09 -21.26
N ASP A 209 37.98 2.40 -21.74
CA ASP A 209 39.39 2.73 -21.50
C ASP A 209 39.67 4.16 -21.99
N GLY A 210 39.56 5.16 -21.13
CA GLY A 210 39.74 6.56 -21.55
C GLY A 210 39.59 7.64 -20.48
N GLU A 211 38.77 7.45 -19.45
CA GLU A 211 38.64 8.43 -18.36
C GLU A 211 39.41 7.95 -17.12
N SER A 212 40.72 8.13 -17.15
CA SER A 212 41.48 8.27 -15.91
C SER A 212 41.18 9.64 -15.30
N PRO A 213 40.93 9.74 -13.97
CA PRO A 213 40.87 11.04 -13.29
C PRO A 213 42.19 11.82 -13.35
#